data_AF-A0A447T980-F1
#
_entry.id   AF-A0A447T980-F1
#
_cell.length_a   1.000
_cell.length_b   1.000
_cell.length_c   1.000
_cell.angle_alpha   90.00
_cell.angle_beta   90.00
_cell.angle_gamma   90.00
#
_symmetry.space_group_name_H-M   'P 1'
#
loop_
_entity.id
_entity.type
_entity.pdbx_description
1 polymer ?
#
loop_
_entity_poly.entity_id
_entity_poly.type
_entity_poly.pdbx_seq_one_letter_code
_entity_poly.pdbx_strand_id
1 'polypeptide(L)' 'MPRVKRGVTARARHKKILALAKGYRGRRKNVYRIAKQAVMKAGQYAYRDRRQKKRQFRQLWIAVSTQLPVKTACRTASS' A
#
# COMPACT_ATOMS: atom_id res chain seq x y z
N MET A 1 0.88 -9.40 -46.19
CA MET A 1 0.25 -9.46 -44.84
C MET A 1 -0.23 -8.06 -44.43
N PRO A 2 -1.46 -7.88 -43.94
CA PRO A 2 -1.98 -6.56 -43.56
C PRO A 2 -1.41 -6.06 -42.21
N ARG A 3 -1.05 -4.77 -42.13
CA ARG A 3 -0.55 -4.12 -40.91
C ARG A 3 -1.69 -3.65 -40.00
N VAL A 4 -1.86 -4.30 -38.84
CA VAL A 4 -2.86 -3.90 -37.84
C VAL A 4 -2.39 -2.70 -37.03
N LYS A 5 -3.15 -1.59 -37.03
CA LYS A 5 -2.86 -0.39 -36.23
C LYS A 5 -3.22 -0.63 -34.74
N ARG A 6 -2.32 -0.27 -33.82
CA ARG A 6 -2.45 -0.55 -32.36
C ARG A 6 -2.97 0.63 -31.53
N GLY A 7 -3.43 1.73 -32.15
CA GLY A 7 -3.69 3.00 -31.46
C GLY A 7 -4.75 2.91 -30.34
N VAL A 8 -5.87 2.24 -30.61
CA VAL A 8 -7.01 2.14 -29.68
C VAL A 8 -6.66 1.29 -28.46
N THR A 9 -6.01 0.15 -28.67
CA THR A 9 -5.63 -0.79 -27.59
C THR A 9 -4.53 -0.22 -26.69
N ALA A 10 -3.61 0.59 -27.23
CA ALA A 10 -2.63 1.32 -26.43
C ALA A 10 -3.31 2.38 -25.53
N ARG A 11 -4.20 3.20 -26.10
CA ARG A 11 -4.94 4.23 -25.34
C ARG A 11 -5.80 3.63 -24.23
N ALA A 12 -6.48 2.51 -24.49
CA ALA A 12 -7.27 1.80 -23.50
C ALA A 12 -6.43 1.31 -22.32
N ARG A 13 -5.25 0.72 -22.58
CA ARG A 13 -4.31 0.30 -21.52
C ARG A 13 -3.81 1.47 -20.68
N HIS A 14 -3.52 2.61 -21.30
CA HIS A 14 -3.08 3.81 -20.58
C HIS A 14 -4.17 4.33 -19.64
N LYS A 15 -5.42 4.41 -20.10
CA LYS A 15 -6.55 4.83 -19.27
C LYS A 15 -6.76 3.90 -18.07
N LYS A 16 -6.64 2.57 -18.24
CA LYS A 16 -6.76 1.60 -17.13
C LYS A 16 -5.75 1.86 -16.02
N ILE A 17 -4.47 2.07 -16.36
CA ILE A 17 -3.43 2.32 -15.35
C ILE A 17 -3.62 3.69 -14.68
N LEU A 18 -3.99 4.72 -15.42
CA LEU A 18 -4.25 6.04 -14.84
C LEU A 18 -5.47 6.04 -13.90
N ALA A 19 -6.49 5.23 -14.20
CA ALA A 19 -7.63 5.03 -13.31
C ALA A 19 -7.19 4.36 -12.00
N LEU A 20 -6.34 3.34 -12.06
CA LEU A 20 -5.76 2.68 -10.87
C LEU A 20 -4.81 3.61 -10.08
N ALA A 21 -4.16 4.55 -10.75
CA ALA A 21 -3.27 5.53 -10.16
C ALA A 21 -3.99 6.80 -9.67
N LYS A 22 -5.33 6.82 -9.67
CA LYS A 22 -6.11 7.95 -9.14
C LYS A 22 -5.80 8.11 -7.64
N GLY A 23 -5.58 9.35 -7.22
CA GLY A 23 -5.24 9.68 -5.82
C GLY A 23 -3.75 9.63 -5.48
N TYR A 24 -2.87 9.21 -6.40
CA TYR A 24 -1.44 9.24 -6.17
C TYR A 24 -0.90 10.69 -6.18
N ARG A 25 0.10 10.98 -5.35
CA ARG A 25 0.69 12.33 -5.24
C ARG A 25 1.62 12.65 -6.42
N GLY A 26 1.63 13.91 -6.84
CA GLY A 26 2.58 14.44 -7.84
C GLY A 26 2.48 13.78 -9.22
N ARG A 27 3.61 13.48 -9.86
CA ARG A 27 3.67 12.92 -11.24
C ARG A 27 3.13 11.49 -11.36
N ARG A 28 2.92 10.79 -10.25
CA ARG A 28 2.43 9.40 -10.20
C ARG A 28 0.97 9.26 -10.67
N LYS A 29 0.18 10.34 -10.68
CA LYS A 29 -1.22 10.32 -11.15
C LYS A 29 -1.40 10.68 -12.64
N ASN A 30 -0.45 11.42 -13.23
CA ASN A 30 -0.59 11.98 -14.58
C ASN A 30 0.33 11.32 -15.62
N VAL A 31 1.52 10.86 -15.23
CA VAL A 31 2.53 10.32 -16.16
C VAL A 31 2.44 8.80 -16.22
N TYR A 32 2.06 8.22 -17.37
CA TYR A 32 1.84 6.77 -17.53
C TYR A 32 3.03 5.90 -17.08
N ARG A 33 4.26 6.26 -17.46
CA ARG A 33 5.47 5.50 -17.08
C ARG A 33 5.63 5.41 -15.57
N ILE A 34 5.48 6.53 -14.88
CA ILE A 34 5.62 6.63 -13.42
C ILE A 34 4.41 5.97 -12.74
N ALA A 35 3.20 6.20 -13.24
CA ALA A 35 1.96 5.59 -12.74
C ALA A 35 2.04 4.06 -12.77
N LYS A 36 2.51 3.48 -13.88
CA LYS A 36 2.69 2.03 -14.02
C LYS A 36 3.64 1.48 -12.94
N GLN A 37 4.79 2.13 -12.74
CA GLN A 37 5.75 1.72 -11.70
C GLN A 37 5.14 1.82 -10.30
N ALA A 38 4.41 2.90 -10.01
CA ALA A 38 3.77 3.11 -8.72
C ALA A 38 2.68 2.06 -8.44
N VAL A 39 1.82 1.78 -9.42
CA VAL A 39 0.75 0.77 -9.31
C VAL A 39 1.34 -0.64 -9.11
N MET A 40 2.43 -0.98 -9.81
CA MET A 40 3.10 -2.28 -9.61
C MET A 40 3.65 -2.43 -8.18
N LYS A 41 4.33 -1.40 -7.67
CA LYS A 41 4.84 -1.41 -6.28
C LYS A 41 3.70 -1.47 -5.25
N ALA A 42 2.62 -0.71 -5.48
CA ALA A 42 1.45 -0.74 -4.61
C ALA A 42 0.77 -2.12 -4.58
N GLY A 43 0.70 -2.82 -5.72
CA GLY A 43 0.19 -4.19 -5.76
C GLY A 43 1.02 -5.17 -4.94
N GLN A 44 2.35 -5.05 -5.00
CA GLN A 44 3.26 -5.87 -4.18
C GLN A 44 3.07 -5.60 -2.68
N TYR A 45 3.00 -4.32 -2.28
CA TYR A 45 2.76 -3.95 -0.88
C TYR A 45 1.40 -4.41 -0.38
N ALA A 46 0.33 -4.25 -1.18
CA ALA A 46 -1.00 -4.73 -0.81
C ALA A 46 -1.01 -6.25 -0.56
N TYR A 47 -0.27 -7.04 -1.36
CA TYR A 47 -0.15 -8.47 -1.13
C TYR A 47 0.57 -8.80 0.19
N ARG A 48 1.71 -8.13 0.43
CA ARG A 48 2.49 -8.29 1.67
C ARG A 48 1.68 -7.89 2.90
N ASP A 49 1.04 -6.73 2.85
CA ASP A 49 0.34 -6.13 4.00
C ASP A 49 -0.91 -6.92 4.38
N ARG A 50 -1.58 -7.59 3.43
CA ARG A 50 -2.66 -8.55 3.74
C ARG A 50 -2.19 -9.69 4.65
N ARG A 51 -0.96 -10.17 4.49
CA ARG A 51 -0.36 -11.18 5.38
C ARG A 51 0.09 -10.56 6.71
N GLN A 52 0.66 -9.36 6.67
CA GLN A 52 1.15 -8.66 7.86
C GLN A 52 0.02 -8.19 8.79
N LYS A 53 -1.12 -7.75 8.25
CA LYS A 53 -2.30 -7.28 9.01
C LYS A 53 -2.78 -8.33 10.03
N LYS A 54 -2.75 -9.61 9.67
CA LYS A 54 -3.06 -10.71 10.60
C LYS A 54 -2.10 -10.78 11.79
N ARG A 55 -0.82 -10.47 11.58
CA ARG A 55 0.21 -10.46 12.64
C ARG A 55 0.08 -9.21 13.52
N GLN A 56 -0.16 -8.04 12.90
CA GLN A 56 -0.36 -6.77 13.61
C GLN A 56 -1.55 -6.83 14.55
N PHE A 57 -2.69 -7.39 14.12
CA PHE A 57 -3.85 -7.55 15.02
C PHE A 57 -3.58 -8.53 16.16
N ARG A 58 -2.84 -9.61 15.93
CA ARG A 58 -2.45 -10.52 17.01
C ARG A 58 -1.56 -9.82 18.04
N GLN A 59 -0.56 -9.05 17.57
CA GLN A 59 0.29 -8.25 18.45
C GLN A 59 -0.52 -7.21 19.23
N LEU A 60 -1.45 -6.52 18.56
CA LEU A 60 -2.33 -5.56 19.22
C LEU A 60 -3.21 -6.23 20.27
N TRP A 61 -3.80 -7.38 19.96
CA TRP A 61 -4.64 -8.12 20.92
C TRP A 61 -3.85 -8.57 22.14
N ILE A 62 -2.63 -9.07 21.93
CA ILE A 62 -1.73 -9.42 23.03
C ILE A 62 -1.40 -8.19 23.86
N ALA A 63 -1.03 -7.07 23.23
CA ALA A 63 -0.71 -5.82 23.93
C ALA A 63 -1.89 -5.29 24.75
N VAL A 64 -3.10 -5.28 24.17
CA VAL A 64 -4.33 -4.84 24.83
C VAL A 64 -4.71 -5.77 25.98
N SER A 65 -4.50 -7.08 25.85
CA SER A 65 -4.82 -8.06 26.88
C SER A 65 -3.81 -8.11 28.04
N THR A 66 -2.55 -7.72 27.82
CA THR A 66 -1.47 -7.88 28.80
C THR A 66 -1.01 -6.57 29.44
N GLN A 67 -1.53 -5.43 28.99
CA GLN A 67 -1.29 -4.13 29.62
C GLN A 67 -2.41 -3.82 30.63
N LEU A 68 -2.43 -4.53 31.76
CA LEU A 68 -2.78 -3.87 33.01
C LEU A 68 -1.66 -2.86 33.33
N PRO A 69 -1.97 -1.63 33.77
CA PRO A 69 -0.99 -0.59 34.04
C PRO A 69 -0.19 -0.88 35.33
N VAL A 70 0.69 -1.88 35.31
CA VAL A 70 1.65 -2.13 36.41
C VAL A 70 3.06 -1.57 36.12
N LYS A 71 3.33 -1.11 34.89
CA LYS A 71 4.66 -0.57 34.53
C LYS A 71 4.83 0.93 34.69
N THR A 72 3.77 1.69 34.99
CA THR A 72 3.89 3.11 35.34
C THR A 72 4.18 3.35 36.83
N ALA A 73 4.07 2.32 37.68
CA ALA A 73 4.24 2.46 39.12
C ALA A 73 5.68 2.23 39.63
N CYS A 74 6.55 1.53 38.88
CA CYS A 74 7.90 1.19 39.37
C CYS A 74 9.02 2.16 38.93
N ARG A 75 8.69 3.35 38.38
CA ARG A 75 9.69 4.32 37.92
C ARG A 75 9.79 5.60 38.76
N THR A 76 9.14 5.64 39.93
CA THR A 76 9.18 6.76 40.89
C THR A 76 9.51 6.28 42.30
N ALA A 77 10.45 5.34 42.43
CA ALA A 77 11.02 4.91 43.71
C ALA A 77 12.53 4.66 43.54
N SER A 78 13.25 5.67 43.06
CA SER A 78 14.71 5.68 42.99
C SER A 78 15.23 7.12 42.95
N SER A 79 14.97 7.87 44.02
CA SER A 79 15.78 8.99 44.55
C SER A 79 15.09 9.53 45.79
#